data_AF-A0A533XEA3-F1
#
_entry.id   AF-A0A533XEA3-F1
#
_cell.length_a   1.000
_cell.length_b   1.000
_cell.length_c   1.000
_cell.angle_alpha   90.00
_cell.angle_beta   90.00
_cell.angle_gamma   90.00
#
_symmetry.space_group_name_H-M   'P 1'
#
loop_
_entity.id
_entity.type
_entity.pdbx_description
1 polymer ?
#
loop_
_entity_poly.entity_id
_entity_poly.type
_entity_poly.pdbx_seq_one_letter_code
_entity_poly.pdbx_strand_id
1 'polypeptide(L)' 'MAKTIQQTVRFKASPEELFTTYLDSKKHAAVIGSRVSISRKVGGKFVAFDGMIPHQCAGL' A
#
# COMPACT_ATOMS: atom_id res chain seq x y z
N MET A 1 21.88 9.27 -5.38
CA MET A 1 21.36 8.04 -4.74
C MET A 1 20.23 8.40 -3.81
N ALA A 2 19.13 7.66 -3.82
CA ALA A 2 18.07 7.82 -2.82
C ALA A 2 18.60 7.38 -1.44
N LYS A 3 18.13 8.04 -0.37
CA LYS A 3 18.44 7.62 1.00
C LYS A 3 17.48 6.51 1.43
N THR A 4 17.99 5.50 2.12
CA THR A 4 17.17 4.44 2.69
C THR A 4 16.32 4.99 3.83
N ILE A 5 15.02 4.72 3.78
CA ILE A 5 14.09 5.02 4.87
C ILE A 5 13.84 3.71 5.63
N GLN A 6 14.11 3.70 6.94
CA GLN A 6 13.81 2.59 7.83
C GLN A 6 12.93 3.06 8.99
N GLN A 7 11.78 2.43 9.16
CA GLN A 7 10.81 2.78 10.20
C GLN A 7 10.24 1.50 10.82
N THR A 8 10.05 1.53 12.14
CA THR A 8 9.48 0.42 12.91
C THR A 8 8.33 0.94 13.77
N VAL A 9 7.16 0.32 13.65
CA VAL A 9 5.95 0.66 14.41
C VAL A 9 5.34 -0.62 14.96
N ARG A 10 4.81 -0.58 16.19
CA ARG A 10 4.06 -1.69 16.80
C ARG A 10 2.57 -1.40 16.75
N PHE A 11 1.80 -2.36 16.28
CA PHE A 11 0.34 -2.29 16.21
C PHE A 11 -0.29 -3.30 17.19
N LYS A 12 -1.41 -2.93 17.80
CA LYS A 12 -2.26 -3.85 18.56
C LYS A 12 -3.26 -4.54 17.62
N ALA A 13 -2.75 -5.25 16.62
CA ALA A 13 -3.53 -5.94 15.59
C ALA A 13 -2.83 -7.25 15.19
N SER A 14 -3.59 -8.20 14.66
CA SER A 14 -2.99 -9.44 14.16
C SER A 14 -2.23 -9.21 12.84
N PRO A 15 -1.23 -10.03 12.51
CA PRO A 15 -0.56 -9.94 11.22
C PRO A 15 -1.51 -10.06 10.03
N GLU A 16 -2.53 -10.92 10.12
CA GLU A 16 -3.52 -11.12 9.08
C GLU A 16 -4.40 -9.88 8.87
N GLU A 17 -4.83 -9.24 9.95
CA GLU A 17 -5.63 -8.02 9.90
C GLU A 17 -4.82 -6.87 9.29
N LEU A 18 -3.56 -6.71 9.69
CA LEU A 18 -2.66 -5.71 9.12
C LEU A 18 -2.46 -5.94 7.63
N PHE A 19 -2.10 -7.16 7.24
CA PHE A 19 -1.90 -7.53 5.84
C PHE A 19 -3.15 -7.27 4.99
N THR A 20 -4.31 -7.65 5.51
CA THR A 20 -5.60 -7.38 4.87
C THR A 20 -5.87 -5.88 4.73
N THR A 21 -5.51 -5.08 5.74
CA THR A 21 -5.67 -3.62 5.70
C THR A 21 -4.78 -2.97 4.65
N TYR A 22 -3.58 -3.50 4.40
CA TYR A 22 -2.71 -3.01 3.32
C TYR A 22 -3.20 -3.39 1.93
N LEU A 23 -3.85 -4.54 1.75
CA LEU A 23 -4.25 -5.03 0.43
C LEU A 23 -5.70 -4.74 0.04
N ASP A 24 -6.56 -4.44 1.00
CA ASP A 24 -7.92 -4.01 0.75
C ASP A 24 -7.97 -2.51 0.45
N SER A 25 -8.32 -2.15 -0.78
CA SER A 25 -8.32 -0.74 -1.22
C SER A 25 -9.20 0.16 -0.36
N LYS A 26 -10.34 -0.34 0.15
CA LYS A 26 -11.26 0.46 0.96
C LYS A 26 -10.68 0.67 2.36
N LYS A 27 -10.18 -0.39 2.98
CA LYS A 27 -9.54 -0.29 4.30
C LYS A 27 -8.29 0.59 4.24
N HIS A 28 -7.45 0.41 3.22
CA HIS A 28 -6.23 1.20 3.07
C HIS A 28 -6.53 2.68 2.83
N ALA A 29 -7.53 3.00 1.98
CA ALA A 29 -7.98 4.38 1.77
C ALA A 29 -8.44 5.06 3.06
N ALA A 30 -9.16 4.33 3.92
CA ALA A 30 -9.61 4.86 5.21
C ALA A 30 -8.44 5.19 6.16
N VAL A 31 -7.34 4.43 6.10
CA VAL A 31 -6.14 4.68 6.92
C VAL A 31 -5.39 5.92 6.46
N ILE A 32 -5.22 6.10 5.14
CA ILE A 32 -4.42 7.20 4.58
C ILE A 32 -5.22 8.49 4.31
N GLY A 33 -6.55 8.41 4.26
CA GLY A 33 -7.43 9.55 4.01
C GLY A 33 -7.42 10.06 2.55
N SER A 34 -6.95 9.23 1.61
CA SER A 34 -6.80 9.59 0.19
C SER A 34 -7.21 8.44 -0.74
N ARG A 35 -7.28 8.67 -2.05
CA ARG A 35 -7.64 7.64 -3.03
C ARG A 35 -6.60 6.51 -3.08
N VAL A 36 -7.10 5.27 -3.13
CA VAL A 36 -6.30 4.03 -3.26
C VAL A 36 -6.89 3.10 -4.31
N SER A 37 -6.03 2.41 -5.06
CA SER A 37 -6.40 1.33 -5.98
C SER A 37 -5.37 0.20 -5.92
N ILE A 38 -5.74 -0.92 -5.30
CA ILE A 38 -4.87 -2.08 -5.06
C ILE A 38 -5.51 -3.36 -5.60
N SER A 39 -4.69 -4.20 -6.25
CA SER A 39 -5.01 -5.58 -6.63
C SER A 39 -4.29 -6.56 -5.70
N ARG A 40 -4.96 -7.64 -5.33
CA ARG A 40 -4.38 -8.72 -4.52
C ARG A 40 -3.48 -9.67 -5.31
N LYS A 41 -3.46 -9.56 -6.65
CA LYS A 41 -2.60 -10.39 -7.49
C LYS A 41 -1.15 -9.96 -7.33
N VAL A 42 -0.22 -10.92 -7.26
CA VAL A 42 1.22 -10.64 -7.32
C VAL A 42 1.56 -9.89 -8.61
N GLY A 43 2.34 -8.80 -8.48
CA GLY A 43 2.64 -7.88 -9.59
C GLY A 43 1.45 -7.01 -10.02
N GLY A 44 0.32 -7.11 -9.33
CA GLY A 44 -0.88 -6.33 -9.60
C GLY A 44 -0.72 -4.85 -9.24
N LYS A 45 -1.72 -4.07 -9.67
CA LYS A 45 -1.77 -2.63 -9.46
C LYS A 45 -1.69 -2.26 -7.97
N PHE A 46 -0.87 -1.27 -7.65
CA PHE A 46 -0.80 -0.60 -6.36
C PHE A 46 -0.68 0.92 -6.56
N VAL A 47 -1.75 1.67 -6.26
CA VAL A 47 -1.77 3.13 -6.32
C VAL A 47 -2.22 3.69 -4.97
N ALA A 48 -1.48 4.64 -4.40
CA ALA A 48 -1.77 5.29 -3.13
C ALA A 48 -1.47 6.80 -3.17
N PHE A 49 -1.93 7.53 -2.15
CA PHE A 49 -1.72 8.97 -1.97
C PHE A 49 -2.11 9.79 -3.21
N ASP A 50 -3.33 9.57 -3.71
CA ASP A 50 -3.87 10.25 -4.90
C ASP A 50 -3.00 10.14 -6.16
N GLY A 51 -2.21 9.06 -6.26
CA GLY A 51 -1.35 8.79 -7.41
C GLY A 51 0.10 9.23 -7.25
N MET A 52 0.50 9.78 -6.09
CA MET A 52 1.92 10.06 -5.79
C MET A 52 2.76 8.78 -5.75
N ILE A 53 2.14 7.65 -5.38
CA ILE A 53 2.72 6.32 -5.53
C ILE A 53 1.93 5.62 -6.64
N PRO A 54 2.36 5.75 -7.91
CA PRO A 54 1.74 5.01 -9.00
C PRO A 54 2.26 3.57 -9.05
N HIS A 55 1.42 2.66 -9.55
CA HIS A 55 1.91 1.36 -10.02
C HIS A 55 2.64 1.59 -11.32
N GLN A 56 3.95 1.39 -11.32
CA GLN A 56 4.71 1.42 -12.56
C GLN A 56 4.74 -0.01 -13.11
N CYS A 57 3.88 -0.29 -14.09
CA CYS A 57 4.19 -1.33 -15.06
C CYS A 57 5.42 -0.85 -15.83
N ALA A 58 6.60 -1.36 -15.47
CA ALA A 58 7.67 -1.45 -16.45
C ALA A 58 7.18 -2.42 -17.53
N GLY A 59 6.74 -1.88 -18.67
CA GLY A 59 6.55 -2.67 -19.86
C GLY A 59 7.91 -3.02 -20.44
N LEU A 60 8.07 -4.31 -20.75
CA LEU A 60 9.20 -4.99 -21.41
C LEU A 60 10.39 -5.35 -20.49
#